data_AF-A0A1R3FSQ8-F1
#
_entry.id   AF-A0A1R3FSQ8-F1
#
_cell.length_a   1.000
_cell.length_b   1.000
_cell.length_c   1.000
_cell.angle_alpha   90.00
_cell.angle_beta   90.00
_cell.angle_gamma   90.00
#
_symmetry.space_group_name_H-M   'P 1'
#
loop_
_entity.id
_entity.type
_entity.pdbx_description
1 polymer ?
#
loop_
_entity_poly.entity_id
_entity_poly.type
_entity_poly.pdbx_seq_one_letter_code
_entity_poly.pdbx_strand_id
1 'polypeptide(L)'
;MTTSNQALKFLEHHNQLTDAVACDESIPADEKSLLIAISTFYNLSNQCAFPSRKQIAARMGRCVNYVTELISKAKKSGRLISTAQFILVEGESAPRQIANKYEFVLEMFGLCYSKAKTMLNRNLRKKSKKNKATQQAASSRVEHINQMLDKAQTSDIPEWEDYSPPE
;
A
#
# COMPACT_ATOMS: atom_id res chain seq x y z
N MET A 1 17.70 27.00 0.79
CA MET A 1 18.20 25.65 1.09
C MET A 1 18.20 25.48 2.60
N THR A 2 17.20 24.81 3.15
CA THR A 2 17.14 24.46 4.58
C THR A 2 17.39 22.97 4.70
N THR A 3 18.63 22.62 5.06
CA THR A 3 19.03 21.25 5.40
C THR A 3 18.40 20.86 6.74
N SER A 4 17.16 20.38 6.69
CA SER A 4 16.57 19.67 7.81
C SER A 4 17.28 18.31 7.92
N ASN A 5 18.15 18.16 8.93
CA ASN A 5 18.74 16.87 9.35
C ASN A 5 17.69 15.92 9.96
N GLN A 6 16.42 16.00 9.57
CA GLN A 6 15.42 15.03 9.97
C GLN A 6 15.60 13.75 9.18
N ALA A 7 15.74 12.64 9.90
CA ALA A 7 15.75 11.32 9.31
C ALA A 7 14.44 11.10 8.53
N LEU A 8 14.54 11.06 7.20
CA LEU A 8 13.40 10.84 6.31
C LEU A 8 12.81 9.45 6.57
N LYS A 9 11.49 9.39 6.78
CA LYS A 9 10.77 8.14 6.97
C LYS A 9 10.55 7.46 5.63
N PHE A 10 10.76 6.16 5.62
CA PHE A 10 10.58 5.37 4.41
C PHE A 10 9.09 5.17 4.09
N LEU A 11 8.71 5.53 2.87
CA LEU A 11 7.35 5.39 2.37
C LEU A 11 7.11 3.95 1.89
N GLU A 12 6.33 3.20 2.66
CA GLU A 12 5.92 1.83 2.35
C GLU A 12 4.51 1.73 1.79
N HIS A 13 3.62 2.64 2.22
CA HIS A 13 2.22 2.65 1.84
C HIS A 13 1.74 4.06 1.53
N HIS A 14 0.84 4.23 0.55
CA HIS A 14 0.37 5.56 0.13
C HIS A 14 -0.41 6.27 1.25
N ASN A 15 -1.06 5.53 2.16
CA ASN A 15 -1.67 6.11 3.36
C ASN A 15 -0.69 6.91 4.22
N GLN A 16 0.59 6.48 4.31
CA GLN A 16 1.58 7.23 5.08
C GLN A 16 1.85 8.63 4.48
N LEU A 17 1.75 8.76 3.16
CA LEU A 17 1.80 10.06 2.48
C LEU A 17 0.56 10.87 2.80
N THR A 18 -0.63 10.26 2.74
CA THR A 18 -1.89 10.92 3.10
C THR A 18 -1.88 11.44 4.54
N ASP A 19 -1.41 10.63 5.49
CA ASP A 19 -1.31 10.97 6.91
C ASP A 19 -0.29 12.09 7.13
N ALA A 20 0.88 12.02 6.48
CA ALA A 20 1.90 13.06 6.57
C ALA A 20 1.38 14.42 6.06
N VAL A 21 0.63 14.42 4.94
CA VAL A 21 -0.02 15.63 4.42
C VAL A 21 -1.08 16.16 5.40
N ALA A 22 -1.89 15.26 5.99
CA ALA A 22 -2.95 15.65 6.90
C ALA A 22 -2.41 16.30 8.19
N CYS A 23 -1.35 15.72 8.76
CA CYS A 23 -0.71 16.18 9.99
C CYS A 23 0.16 17.43 9.81
N ASP A 24 0.52 17.82 8.58
CA ASP A 24 1.35 19.00 8.35
C ASP A 24 0.53 20.30 8.54
N GLU A 25 0.77 21.00 9.65
CA GLU A 25 0.10 22.26 9.99
C GLU A 25 0.54 23.44 9.12
N SER A 26 1.67 23.33 8.41
CA SER A 26 2.18 24.39 7.54
C SER A 26 1.38 24.55 6.24
N ILE A 27 0.50 23.60 5.94
CA ILE A 27 -0.26 23.55 4.68
C ILE A 27 -1.63 24.21 4.87
N PRO A 28 -1.99 25.20 4.04
CA PRO A 28 -3.34 25.77 4.02
C PRO A 28 -4.41 24.69 3.82
N ALA A 29 -5.58 24.84 4.46
CA ALA A 29 -6.63 23.84 4.47
C ALA A 29 -7.08 23.39 3.06
N ASP A 30 -7.20 24.33 2.12
CA ASP A 30 -7.61 24.03 0.75
C ASP A 30 -6.54 23.21 -0.01
N GLU A 31 -5.28 23.58 0.15
CA GLU A 31 -4.15 22.89 -0.45
C GLU A 31 -3.96 21.50 0.16
N LYS A 32 -4.10 21.39 1.48
CA LYS A 32 -4.09 20.12 2.20
C LYS A 32 -5.17 19.18 1.68
N SER A 33 -6.40 19.68 1.53
CA SER A 33 -7.52 18.92 0.99
C SER A 33 -7.26 18.40 -0.43
N LEU A 34 -6.63 19.22 -1.29
CA LEU A 34 -6.19 18.80 -2.62
C LEU A 34 -5.13 17.70 -2.55
N LEU A 35 -4.07 17.91 -1.76
CA LEU A 35 -2.95 16.98 -1.65
C LEU A 35 -3.42 15.62 -1.11
N ILE A 36 -4.31 15.60 -0.13
CA ILE A 36 -4.97 14.39 0.37
C ILE A 36 -5.78 13.71 -0.74
N ALA A 37 -6.57 14.47 -1.50
CA ALA A 37 -7.35 13.89 -2.59
C ALA A 37 -6.44 13.22 -3.65
N ILE A 38 -5.34 13.86 -4.02
CA ILE A 38 -4.38 13.31 -5.00
C ILE A 38 -3.60 12.12 -4.41
N SER A 39 -3.24 12.15 -3.12
CA SER A 39 -2.45 11.08 -2.48
C SER A 39 -3.20 9.75 -2.44
N THR A 40 -4.54 9.76 -2.43
CA THR A 40 -5.34 8.52 -2.55
C THR A 40 -5.14 7.78 -3.87
N PHE A 41 -4.72 8.47 -4.94
CA PHE A 41 -4.41 7.88 -6.24
C PHE A 41 -2.90 7.58 -6.42
N TYR A 42 -2.10 7.73 -5.36
CA TYR A 42 -0.66 7.63 -5.45
C TYR A 42 -0.18 6.19 -5.63
N ASN A 43 0.56 5.96 -6.71
CA ASN A 43 1.21 4.68 -6.96
C ASN A 43 2.66 4.73 -6.47
N LEU A 44 2.94 4.01 -5.39
CA LEU A 44 4.28 3.90 -4.79
C LEU A 44 5.35 3.41 -5.78
N SER A 45 5.00 2.48 -6.67
CA SER A 45 5.98 1.89 -7.59
C SER A 45 6.44 2.89 -8.64
N ASN A 46 5.54 3.77 -9.06
CA ASN A 46 5.80 4.79 -10.08
C ASN A 46 6.12 6.16 -9.48
N GLN A 47 6.00 6.30 -8.15
CA GLN A 47 6.17 7.52 -7.37
C GLN A 47 5.30 8.70 -7.84
N CYS A 48 4.14 8.40 -8.40
CA CYS A 48 3.25 9.40 -8.97
C CYS A 48 1.77 8.99 -8.92
N ALA A 49 0.90 9.97 -9.10
CA ALA A 49 -0.53 9.81 -9.25
C ALA A 49 -0.99 10.33 -10.62
N PHE A 50 -2.01 9.70 -11.20
CA PHE A 50 -2.59 10.10 -12.50
C PHE A 50 -4.11 10.37 -12.47
N PRO A 51 -4.69 10.96 -11.41
CA PRO A 51 -6.11 11.28 -11.44
C PRO A 51 -6.43 12.40 -12.43
N SER A 52 -7.53 12.26 -13.15
CA SER A 52 -8.11 13.37 -13.91
C SER A 52 -8.63 14.47 -12.97
N ARG A 53 -8.70 15.71 -13.44
CA ARG A 53 -9.25 16.82 -12.62
C ARG A 53 -10.71 16.56 -12.21
N LYS A 54 -11.48 15.82 -13.02
CA LYS A 54 -12.85 15.39 -12.68
C LYS A 54 -12.87 14.40 -11.52
N GLN A 55 -11.93 13.45 -11.47
CA GLN A 55 -11.81 12.51 -10.34
C GLN A 55 -11.42 13.23 -9.04
N ILE A 56 -10.48 14.18 -9.12
CA ILE A 56 -10.08 15.00 -7.97
C ILE A 56 -11.28 15.82 -7.48
N ALA A 57 -11.97 16.51 -8.40
CA ALA A 57 -13.16 17.31 -8.12
C ALA A 57 -14.27 16.50 -7.44
N ALA A 58 -14.57 15.31 -7.95
CA ALA A 58 -15.54 14.39 -7.36
C ALA A 58 -15.14 13.96 -5.93
N ARG A 59 -13.83 13.73 -5.70
CA ARG A 59 -13.33 13.33 -4.38
C ARG A 59 -13.37 14.46 -3.36
N MET A 60 -13.12 15.69 -3.81
CA MET A 60 -13.16 16.89 -2.96
C MET A 60 -14.57 17.47 -2.78
N GLY A 61 -15.54 17.07 -3.61
CA GLY A 61 -16.86 17.70 -3.66
C GLY A 61 -16.81 19.16 -4.16
N ARG A 62 -15.90 19.48 -5.08
CA ARG A 62 -15.66 20.83 -5.60
C ARG A 62 -15.72 20.87 -7.13
N CYS A 63 -15.82 22.06 -7.72
CA CYS A 63 -15.81 22.20 -9.17
C CYS A 63 -14.40 22.03 -9.76
N VAL A 64 -14.33 21.63 -11.04
CA VAL A 64 -13.06 21.36 -11.75
C VAL A 64 -12.19 22.62 -11.88
N ASN A 65 -12.80 23.80 -12.01
CA ASN A 65 -12.08 25.08 -12.11
C ASN A 65 -11.34 25.39 -10.81
N TYR A 66 -12.01 25.22 -9.67
CA TYR A 66 -11.39 25.41 -8.36
C TYR A 66 -10.25 24.43 -8.11
N VAL A 67 -10.40 23.15 -8.52
CA VAL A 67 -9.30 22.17 -8.48
C VAL A 67 -8.10 22.64 -9.31
N THR A 68 -8.34 23.26 -10.48
CA THR A 68 -7.26 23.79 -11.34
C THR A 68 -6.50 24.91 -10.65
N GLU A 69 -7.20 25.81 -9.96
CA GLU A 69 -6.58 26.87 -9.15
C GLU A 69 -5.76 26.29 -7.99
N LEU A 70 -6.30 25.31 -7.27
CA LEU A 70 -5.59 24.65 -6.17
C LEU A 70 -4.34 23.92 -6.64
N ILE A 71 -4.38 23.25 -7.81
CA ILE A 71 -3.20 22.62 -8.40
C ILE A 71 -2.13 23.68 -8.68
N SER A 72 -2.53 24.85 -9.22
CA SER A 72 -1.59 25.96 -9.44
C SER A 72 -0.95 26.44 -8.13
N LYS A 73 -1.72 26.56 -7.05
CA LYS A 73 -1.21 26.91 -5.71
C LYS A 73 -0.23 25.85 -5.19
N ALA A 74 -0.59 24.57 -5.25
CA ALA A 74 0.27 23.45 -4.81
C ALA A 74 1.58 23.33 -5.62
N LYS A 75 1.55 23.71 -6.90
CA LYS A 75 2.77 23.82 -7.72
C LYS A 75 3.67 24.97 -7.23
N LYS A 76 3.08 26.14 -6.97
CA LYS A 76 3.81 27.32 -6.49
C LYS A 76 4.43 27.10 -5.12
N SER A 77 3.78 26.32 -4.26
CA SER A 77 4.28 25.98 -2.93
C SER A 77 5.43 24.96 -2.95
N GLY A 78 5.73 24.36 -4.11
CA GLY A 78 6.77 23.36 -4.30
C GLY A 78 6.40 21.96 -3.82
N ARG A 79 5.21 21.76 -3.23
CA ARG A 79 4.79 20.48 -2.66
C ARG A 79 4.38 19.45 -3.71
N LEU A 80 3.95 19.93 -4.88
CA LEU A 80 3.43 19.10 -5.96
C LEU A 80 4.01 19.49 -7.32
N ILE A 81 4.61 18.54 -8.01
CA ILE A 81 4.98 18.68 -9.42
C ILE A 81 3.83 18.15 -10.26
N SER A 82 3.37 18.95 -11.23
CA SER A 82 2.31 18.56 -12.16
C SER A 82 2.77 18.72 -13.59
N THR A 83 2.88 17.58 -14.28
CA THR A 83 3.38 17.44 -15.65
C THR A 83 2.24 16.95 -16.54
N ALA A 84 1.93 17.69 -17.60
CA ALA A 84 0.92 17.28 -18.56
C ALA A 84 1.40 16.03 -19.32
N GLN A 85 0.51 15.05 -19.49
CA GLN A 85 0.77 13.87 -20.31
C GLN A 85 -0.03 13.96 -21.60
N PHE A 86 0.68 13.72 -22.70
CA PHE A 86 0.13 13.77 -24.04
C PHE A 86 0.30 12.41 -24.71
N ILE A 87 -0.72 12.00 -25.48
CA ILE A 87 -0.64 10.83 -26.36
C ILE A 87 -0.88 11.32 -27.79
N LEU A 88 -0.04 10.85 -28.70
CA LEU A 88 -0.25 11.02 -30.13
C LEU A 88 -1.17 9.89 -30.60
N VAL A 89 -2.36 10.24 -31.07
CA VAL A 89 -3.30 9.28 -31.68
C VAL A 89 -2.97 9.19 -33.17
N GLU A 90 -2.90 7.97 -33.70
CA GLU A 90 -2.67 7.75 -35.12
C GLU A 90 -3.75 8.46 -35.95
N GLY A 91 -3.33 9.31 -36.89
CA GLY A 91 -4.22 10.12 -37.73
C GLY A 91 -4.44 11.56 -37.26
N GLU A 92 -3.97 11.96 -36.07
CA GLU A 92 -4.04 13.35 -35.62
C GLU A 92 -2.71 14.10 -35.81
N SER A 93 -2.77 15.36 -36.22
CA SER A 93 -1.59 16.20 -36.44
C SER A 93 -0.91 16.66 -35.14
N ALA A 94 -1.60 16.61 -34.00
CA ALA A 94 -1.09 17.11 -32.72
C ALA A 94 -1.48 16.17 -31.57
N PRO A 95 -0.62 16.01 -30.55
CA PRO A 95 -0.89 15.09 -29.46
C PRO A 95 -1.93 15.66 -28.49
N ARG A 96 -2.86 14.82 -28.04
CA ARG A 96 -3.91 15.21 -27.09
C ARG A 96 -3.46 14.99 -25.66
N GLN A 97 -3.77 15.95 -24.79
CA GLN A 97 -3.56 15.80 -23.35
C GLN A 97 -4.62 14.88 -22.77
N ILE A 98 -4.19 13.83 -22.05
CA ILE A 98 -5.10 12.89 -21.40
C ILE A 98 -5.28 13.24 -19.93
N ALA A 99 -4.17 13.33 -19.21
CA ALA A 99 -4.15 13.59 -17.78
C ALA A 99 -2.86 14.31 -17.38
N ASN A 100 -2.80 14.73 -16.13
CA ASN A 100 -1.55 15.18 -15.54
C ASN A 100 -0.95 14.06 -14.71
N LYS A 101 0.36 13.91 -14.81
CA LYS A 101 1.19 13.22 -13.82
C LYS A 101 1.38 14.16 -12.64
N TYR A 102 1.08 13.68 -11.45
CA TYR A 102 1.30 14.39 -10.19
C TYR A 102 2.36 13.66 -9.38
N GLU A 103 3.42 14.36 -9.01
CA GLU A 103 4.51 13.85 -8.18
C GLU A 103 4.59 14.70 -6.90
N PHE A 104 4.64 14.02 -5.76
CA PHE A 104 4.81 14.67 -4.47
C PHE A 104 6.29 14.85 -4.20
N VAL A 105 6.68 16.03 -3.73
CA VAL A 105 8.03 16.25 -3.21
C VAL A 105 8.10 15.65 -1.81
N LEU A 106 8.39 14.34 -1.74
CA LEU A 106 8.33 13.54 -0.51
C LEU A 106 9.18 14.13 0.63
N GLU A 107 10.30 14.77 0.30
CA GLU A 107 11.20 15.41 1.26
C GLU A 107 10.50 16.50 2.09
N MET A 108 9.58 17.25 1.48
CA MET A 108 8.80 18.28 2.19
C MET A 108 7.87 17.69 3.26
N PHE A 109 7.51 16.42 3.11
CA PHE A 109 6.67 15.68 4.05
C PHE A 109 7.49 14.79 5.00
N GLY A 110 8.82 14.91 4.99
CA GLY A 110 9.72 14.07 5.80
C GLY A 110 9.74 12.61 5.34
N LEU A 111 9.40 12.34 4.07
CA LEU A 111 9.28 11.01 3.50
C LEU A 111 10.34 10.77 2.43
N CYS A 112 10.71 9.50 2.22
CA CYS A 112 11.55 9.08 1.11
C CYS A 112 11.10 7.74 0.52
N TYR A 113 11.43 7.49 -0.74
CA TYR A 113 11.18 6.22 -1.40
C TYR A 113 12.48 5.66 -1.99
N SER A 114 12.73 4.36 -1.79
CA SER A 114 13.86 3.63 -2.38
C SER A 114 13.41 2.28 -2.86
N LYS A 115 13.42 2.11 -4.18
CA LYS A 115 12.99 0.88 -4.86
C LYS A 115 13.71 -0.36 -4.33
N ALA A 116 15.00 -0.24 -4.01
CA ALA A 116 15.81 -1.33 -3.47
C ALA A 116 15.30 -1.80 -2.10
N LYS A 117 15.06 -0.85 -1.17
CA LYS A 117 14.49 -1.17 0.15
C LYS A 117 13.07 -1.72 0.04
N THR A 118 12.24 -1.18 -0.85
CA THR A 118 10.88 -1.72 -1.08
C THR A 118 10.91 -3.16 -1.59
N MET A 119 11.80 -3.49 -2.52
CA MET A 119 11.96 -4.86 -3.04
C MET A 119 12.46 -5.81 -1.95
N LEU A 120 13.44 -5.39 -1.16
CA LEU A 120 13.96 -6.17 -0.04
C LEU A 120 12.87 -6.46 1.00
N ASN A 121 12.13 -5.45 1.44
CA ASN A 121 11.04 -5.60 2.40
C ASN A 121 9.93 -6.51 1.85
N ARG A 122 9.62 -6.42 0.54
CA ARG A 122 8.65 -7.32 -0.11
C ARG A 122 9.10 -8.77 -0.05
N ASN A 123 10.39 -9.04 -0.30
CA ASN A 123 10.94 -10.39 -0.23
C ASN A 123 10.93 -10.94 1.21
N LEU A 124 11.29 -10.12 2.19
CA LEU A 124 11.21 -10.49 3.62
C LEU A 124 9.76 -10.84 4.03
N ARG A 125 8.77 -10.03 3.64
CA ARG A 125 7.35 -10.30 3.90
C ARG A 125 6.89 -11.61 3.28
N LYS A 126 7.28 -11.88 2.02
CA LYS A 126 6.95 -13.16 1.35
C LYS A 126 7.56 -14.36 2.09
N LYS A 127 8.82 -14.25 2.53
CA LYS A 127 9.50 -15.30 3.31
C LYS A 127 8.80 -15.53 4.65
N SER A 128 8.48 -14.47 5.38
CA SER A 128 7.73 -14.56 6.65
C SER A 128 6.35 -15.21 6.47
N LYS A 129 5.60 -14.84 5.42
CA LYS A 129 4.28 -15.43 5.14
C LYS A 129 4.38 -16.93 4.82
N LYS A 130 5.40 -17.35 4.06
CA LYS A 130 5.66 -18.78 3.81
C LYS A 130 5.96 -19.52 5.11
N ASN A 131 6.85 -18.98 5.95
CA ASN A 131 7.20 -19.59 7.22
C ASN A 131 5.98 -19.74 8.14
N LYS A 132 5.11 -18.71 8.23
CA LYS A 132 3.86 -18.79 9.00
C LYS A 132 2.92 -19.88 8.46
N ALA A 133 2.74 -19.97 7.14
CA ALA A 133 1.92 -21.00 6.53
C ALA A 133 2.47 -22.41 6.79
N THR A 134 3.80 -22.59 6.73
CA THR A 134 4.45 -23.86 7.05
C THR A 134 4.28 -24.23 8.53
N GLN A 135 4.44 -23.28 9.46
CA GLN A 135 4.20 -23.50 10.88
C GLN A 135 2.74 -23.88 11.16
N GLN A 136 1.79 -23.19 10.54
CA GLN A 136 0.37 -23.49 10.69
C GLN A 136 0.02 -24.88 10.11
N ALA A 137 0.55 -25.24 8.95
CA ALA A 137 0.34 -26.59 8.40
C ALA A 137 0.98 -27.68 9.27
N ALA A 138 2.14 -27.40 9.88
CA ALA A 138 2.77 -28.32 10.83
C ALA A 138 1.93 -28.48 12.10
N SER A 139 1.41 -27.38 12.67
CA SER A 139 0.57 -27.45 13.87
C SER A 139 -0.73 -28.21 13.60
N SER A 140 -1.39 -27.99 12.45
CA SER A 140 -2.60 -28.73 12.07
C SER A 140 -2.36 -30.24 11.94
N ARG A 141 -1.19 -30.65 11.43
CA ARG A 141 -0.82 -32.07 11.35
C ARG A 141 -0.62 -32.69 12.73
N VAL A 142 0.04 -31.96 13.63
CA VAL A 142 0.26 -32.41 15.02
C VAL A 142 -1.09 -32.53 15.75
N GLU A 143 -1.97 -31.54 15.61
CA GLU A 143 -3.33 -31.60 16.17
C GLU A 143 -4.13 -32.79 15.64
N HIS A 144 -4.04 -33.08 14.33
CA HIS A 144 -4.70 -34.23 13.74
C HIS A 144 -4.17 -35.57 14.27
N ILE A 145 -2.85 -35.71 14.42
CA ILE A 145 -2.23 -36.91 15.00
C ILE A 145 -2.67 -37.11 16.44
N ASN A 146 -2.69 -36.05 17.25
CA ASN A 146 -3.16 -36.11 18.64
C ASN A 146 -4.63 -36.55 18.69
N GLN A 147 -5.50 -36.00 17.85
CA GLN A 147 -6.89 -36.44 17.77
C GLN A 147 -7.05 -37.92 17.37
N MET A 148 -6.19 -38.45 16.51
CA MET A 148 -6.22 -39.89 16.17
C MET A 148 -5.74 -40.76 17.34
N LEU A 149 -4.68 -40.33 18.04
CA LEU A 149 -4.16 -41.05 19.21
C LEU A 149 -5.17 -41.08 20.35
N ASP A 150 -5.81 -39.95 20.64
CA ASP A 150 -6.86 -39.86 21.67
C ASP A 150 -8.03 -40.80 21.32
N LYS A 151 -8.46 -40.83 20.05
CA LYS A 151 -9.50 -41.75 19.57
C LYS A 151 -9.09 -43.21 19.69
N ALA A 152 -7.83 -43.54 19.38
CA ALA A 152 -7.29 -44.90 19.48
C ALA A 152 -7.09 -45.37 20.94
N GLN A 153 -6.92 -44.45 21.90
CA GLN A 153 -6.90 -44.79 23.32
C GLN A 153 -8.30 -44.99 23.92
N THR A 154 -9.33 -44.37 23.33
CA THR A 154 -10.73 -44.55 23.74
C THR A 154 -11.45 -45.71 23.06
N SER A 155 -10.88 -46.29 22.00
CA SER A 155 -11.41 -47.53 21.42
C SER A 155 -11.04 -48.70 22.32
N ASP A 156 -12.06 -49.39 22.81
CA ASP A 156 -12.00 -50.50 23.76
C ASP A 156 -10.81 -51.43 23.52
N ILE A 157 -10.02 -51.63 24.57
CA ILE A 157 -9.05 -52.72 24.68
C ILE A 157 -9.84 -54.01 24.41
N PRO A 158 -9.52 -54.80 23.37
CA PRO A 158 -10.13 -56.10 23.22
C PRO A 158 -9.73 -56.91 24.46
N GLU A 159 -10.72 -57.29 25.26
CA GLU A 159 -10.56 -58.31 26.29
C GLU A 159 -10.06 -59.57 25.55
N TRP A 160 -8.77 -59.87 25.68
CA TRP A 160 -8.22 -61.11 25.14
C TRP A 160 -8.89 -62.22 25.94
N GLU A 161 -9.87 -62.90 25.34
CA GLU A 161 -10.46 -64.10 25.93
C GLU A 161 -9.31 -65.06 26.27
N ASP A 162 -9.23 -65.42 27.55
CA ASP A 162 -8.25 -66.38 28.08
C ASP A 162 -8.30 -67.67 27.27
N TYR A 163 -7.29 -67.87 26.41
CA TYR A 163 -7.12 -69.12 25.69
C TYR A 163 -6.78 -70.23 26.69
N SER A 164 -7.75 -71.10 26.98
CA SER A 164 -7.52 -72.34 27.71
C SER A 164 -7.29 -73.48 26.70
N PRO A 165 -6.12 -74.15 26.70
CA PRO A 165 -5.86 -75.26 25.80
C PRO A 165 -6.79 -76.45 26.09
N PRO A 166 -7.25 -77.19 25.07
CA PRO A 166 -8.08 -78.37 25.25
C PRO A 166 -7.30 -79.54 25.88
N GLU A 167 -7.98 -80.29 26.77
CA GLU A 167 -7.46 -81.48 27.49
C GLU A 167 -7.10 -82.66 26.58
#